data_AF-H2QAP9-F1
#
_entry.id   AF-H2QAP9-F1
#
_cell.length_a   1.000
_cell.length_b   1.000
_cell.length_c   1.000
_cell.angle_alpha   90.00
_cell.angle_beta   90.00
_cell.angle_gamma   90.00
#
_symmetry.space_group_name_H-M   'P 1'
#
loop_
_entity.id
_entity.type
_entity.pdbx_description
1 polymer ?
#
loop_
_entity_poly.entity_id
_entity_poly.type
_entity_poly.pdbx_seq_one_letter_code
_entity_poly.pdbx_strand_id
1 'polypeptide(L)'
;MTTATRQEVLGLYRSIFRLARKWQATSGQMEDTIKEKQYILNEARTLFRKNKNLTDTDLIKQCIDECTARIEIGLHYKIPYPRPIHLPPMGLTPLRGRGLRSQEKLRKLSKPVYLRSHDEVS
;
A
#
# COMPACT_ATOMS: atom_id res chain seq x y z
N MET A 1 21.90 3.02 -7.01
CA MET A 1 21.37 3.32 -5.66
C MET A 1 22.37 4.18 -4.91
N THR A 2 21.98 5.35 -4.44
CA THR A 2 22.84 6.19 -3.59
C THR A 2 22.87 5.62 -2.16
N THR A 3 23.93 5.88 -1.41
CA THR A 3 24.03 5.44 0.00
C THR A 3 22.90 6.03 0.86
N ALA A 4 22.50 7.27 0.59
CA ALA A 4 21.39 7.97 1.25
C ALA A 4 20.04 7.27 1.04
N THR A 5 19.67 6.97 -0.22
CA THR A 5 18.40 6.27 -0.53
C THR A 5 18.34 4.88 0.12
N ARG A 6 19.46 4.15 0.16
CA ARG A 6 19.51 2.86 0.87
C ARG A 6 19.26 2.99 2.37
N GLN A 7 19.83 4.02 3.01
CA GLN A 7 19.62 4.26 4.45
C GLN A 7 18.17 4.61 4.75
N GLU A 8 17.55 5.44 3.91
CA GLU A 8 16.14 5.81 4.01
C GLU A 8 15.22 4.59 3.90
N VAL A 9 15.39 3.76 2.86
CA VAL A 9 14.61 2.53 2.66
C VAL A 9 14.75 1.57 3.85
N LEU A 10 15.96 1.36 4.35
CA LEU A 10 16.17 0.50 5.52
C LEU A 10 15.63 1.12 6.82
N GLY A 11 15.67 2.44 6.95
CA GLY A 11 15.05 3.17 8.05
C GLY A 11 13.55 2.95 8.07
N LEU A 12 12.91 3.07 6.91
CA LEU A 12 11.48 2.84 6.70
C LEU A 12 11.11 1.38 6.95
N TYR A 13 11.89 0.42 6.45
CA TYR A 13 11.70 -1.00 6.77
C TYR A 13 11.70 -1.25 8.28
N ARG A 14 12.69 -0.71 9.01
CA ARG A 14 12.78 -0.88 10.47
C ARG A 14 11.63 -0.20 11.21
N SER A 15 11.14 0.94 10.72
CA SER A 15 10.02 1.64 11.36
C SER A 15 8.74 0.80 11.31
N ILE A 16 8.48 0.10 10.20
CA ILE A 16 7.33 -0.82 10.06
C ILE A 16 7.38 -1.92 11.13
N PHE A 17 8.54 -2.53 11.36
CA PHE A 17 8.68 -3.57 12.39
C PHE A 17 8.52 -3.04 13.83
N ARG A 18 8.83 -1.77 14.06
CA ARG A 18 8.55 -1.10 15.35
C ARG A 18 7.05 -0.82 15.48
N LEU A 19 6.41 -0.39 14.40
CA LEU A 19 4.97 -0.14 14.34
C LEU A 19 4.19 -1.42 14.58
N ALA A 20 4.53 -2.51 13.88
CA ALA A 20 3.90 -3.82 14.08
C ALA A 20 4.01 -4.31 15.54
N ARG A 21 5.15 -4.07 16.22
CA ARG A 21 5.29 -4.44 17.64
C ARG A 21 4.33 -3.68 18.56
N LYS A 22 4.13 -2.38 18.29
CA LYS A 22 3.23 -1.50 19.05
C LYS A 22 1.76 -1.59 18.60
N TRP A 23 1.49 -2.30 17.51
CA TRP A 23 0.16 -2.38 16.94
C TRP A 23 -0.82 -3.09 17.89
N GLN A 24 -2.05 -2.61 17.93
CA GLN A 24 -3.16 -3.19 18.68
C GLN A 24 -4.41 -3.05 17.82
N ALA A 25 -5.17 -4.12 17.69
CA ALA A 25 -6.41 -4.10 16.91
C ALA A 25 -7.46 -3.25 17.62
N THR A 26 -8.21 -2.48 16.85
CA THR A 26 -9.32 -1.66 17.37
C THR A 26 -10.44 -2.53 17.98
N SER A 27 -10.55 -3.80 17.57
CA SER A 27 -11.52 -4.75 18.14
C SER A 27 -11.22 -5.13 19.59
N GLY A 28 -10.02 -4.87 20.11
CA GLY A 28 -9.59 -5.29 21.43
C GLY A 28 -9.36 -6.80 21.58
N GLN A 29 -9.61 -7.59 20.52
CA GLN A 29 -9.36 -9.03 20.54
C GLN A 29 -7.87 -9.34 20.29
N MET A 30 -7.35 -10.29 21.08
CA MET A 30 -5.97 -10.72 20.96
C MET A 30 -5.71 -11.40 19.60
N GLU A 31 -6.66 -12.20 19.13
CA GLU A 31 -6.54 -12.90 17.84
C GLU A 31 -6.42 -11.93 16.65
N ASP A 32 -7.26 -10.90 16.62
CA ASP A 32 -7.21 -9.86 15.58
C ASP A 32 -5.89 -9.10 15.65
N THR A 33 -5.44 -8.74 16.85
CA THR A 33 -4.13 -8.09 17.03
C THR A 33 -2.99 -8.96 16.47
N ILE A 34 -3.03 -10.28 16.68
CA ILE A 34 -2.02 -11.20 16.13
C ILE A 34 -2.11 -11.26 14.61
N LYS A 35 -3.31 -11.41 14.05
CA LYS A 35 -3.54 -11.46 12.59
C LYS A 35 -3.07 -10.18 11.90
N GLU A 36 -3.45 -9.04 12.44
CA GLU A 36 -3.06 -7.72 11.92
C GLU A 36 -1.54 -7.49 11.98
N LYS A 37 -0.90 -7.87 13.09
CA LYS A 37 0.57 -7.83 13.21
C LYS A 37 1.24 -8.72 12.17
N GLN A 38 0.76 -9.94 12.01
CA GLN A 38 1.29 -10.87 11.02
C GLN A 38 1.12 -10.33 9.60
N TYR A 39 -0.03 -9.73 9.31
CA TYR A 39 -0.30 -9.08 8.02
C TYR A 39 0.73 -7.99 7.72
N ILE A 40 0.92 -7.02 8.62
CA ILE A 40 1.90 -5.92 8.46
C ILE A 40 3.30 -6.47 8.18
N LEU A 41 3.73 -7.48 8.94
CA LEU A 41 5.06 -8.07 8.79
C LEU A 41 5.23 -8.83 7.46
N ASN A 42 4.23 -9.62 7.08
CA ASN A 42 4.27 -10.41 5.85
C ASN A 42 4.21 -9.52 4.61
N GLU A 43 3.34 -8.51 4.61
CA GLU A 43 3.22 -7.56 3.52
C GLU A 43 4.54 -6.79 3.33
N ALA A 44 5.11 -6.23 4.41
CA ALA A 44 6.38 -5.52 4.37
C ALA A 44 7.52 -6.41 3.85
N ARG A 45 7.63 -7.64 4.35
CA ARG A 45 8.64 -8.60 3.84
C ARG A 45 8.46 -8.89 2.35
N THR A 46 7.23 -9.07 1.91
CA THR A 46 6.90 -9.43 0.53
C THR A 46 7.24 -8.29 -0.43
N LEU A 47 6.79 -7.07 -0.12
CA LEU A 47 6.98 -5.90 -0.98
C LEU A 47 8.45 -5.45 -1.03
N PHE A 48 9.14 -5.42 0.12
CA PHE A 48 10.57 -5.08 0.13
C PHE A 48 11.42 -6.12 -0.60
N ARG A 49 11.07 -7.41 -0.49
CA ARG A 49 11.76 -8.48 -1.24
C ARG A 49 11.48 -8.39 -2.74
N LYS A 50 10.25 -8.05 -3.14
CA LYS A 50 9.86 -7.86 -4.54
C LYS A 50 10.65 -6.71 -5.18
N ASN A 51 10.84 -5.60 -4.45
CA ASN A 51 11.53 -4.42 -4.94
C ASN A 51 13.06 -4.45 -4.75
N LYS A 52 13.63 -5.57 -4.27
CA LYS A 52 15.06 -5.65 -3.90
C LYS A 52 16.05 -5.36 -5.04
N ASN A 53 15.65 -5.66 -6.28
CA ASN A 53 16.48 -5.52 -7.49
C ASN A 53 16.21 -4.20 -8.22
N LEU A 54 15.38 -3.33 -7.66
CA LEU A 54 14.95 -2.09 -8.31
C LEU A 54 16.09 -1.06 -8.24
N THR A 55 16.55 -0.61 -9.40
CA THR A 55 17.71 0.26 -9.55
C THR A 55 17.36 1.69 -9.94
N ASP A 56 16.19 1.88 -10.55
CA ASP A 56 15.65 3.18 -10.97
C ASP A 56 15.28 4.04 -9.76
N THR A 57 15.92 5.20 -9.65
CA THR A 57 15.76 6.12 -8.52
C THR A 57 14.36 6.69 -8.40
N ASP A 58 13.67 6.92 -9.52
CA ASP A 58 12.33 7.51 -9.50
C ASP A 58 11.31 6.48 -9.01
N LEU A 59 11.46 5.23 -9.44
CA LEU A 59 10.66 4.12 -8.95
C LEU A 59 10.92 3.83 -7.47
N ILE A 60 12.17 3.92 -6.99
CA ILE A 60 12.49 3.80 -5.55
C ILE A 60 11.73 4.87 -4.77
N LYS A 61 11.79 6.13 -5.21
CA LYS A 61 11.12 7.25 -4.54
C LYS A 61 9.60 7.03 -4.49
N GLN A 62 9.00 6.59 -5.59
CA GLN A 62 7.58 6.26 -5.64
C GLN A 62 7.21 5.14 -4.65
N CYS A 63 8.07 4.12 -4.48
CA CYS A 63 7.86 3.08 -3.47
C CYS A 63 7.98 3.61 -2.03
N ILE A 64 8.89 4.55 -1.77
CA ILE A 64 9.03 5.20 -0.45
C ILE A 64 7.78 6.03 -0.15
N ASP A 65 7.32 6.83 -1.10
CA ASP A 65 6.13 7.67 -0.98
C ASP A 65 4.88 6.81 -0.74
N GLU A 66 4.73 5.73 -1.52
CA GLU A 66 3.65 4.75 -1.34
C GLU A 66 3.69 4.12 0.06
N CYS A 67 4.86 3.69 0.52
CA CYS A 67 4.99 3.05 1.83
C CYS A 67 4.70 4.02 2.97
N THR A 68 5.14 5.27 2.85
CA THR A 68 4.86 6.33 3.83
C THR A 68 3.36 6.62 3.89
N ALA A 69 2.71 6.79 2.73
CA ALA A 69 1.27 7.00 2.66
C ALA A 69 0.47 5.82 3.27
N ARG A 70 0.92 4.57 3.05
CA ARG A 70 0.31 3.40 3.69
C ARG A 70 0.41 3.44 5.21
N ILE A 71 1.57 3.77 5.74
CA ILE A 71 1.78 3.88 7.19
C ILE A 71 0.85 4.95 7.78
N GLU A 72 0.78 6.12 7.15
CA GLU A 72 -0.09 7.21 7.61
C GLU A 72 -1.57 6.81 7.61
N ILE A 73 -2.05 6.18 6.53
CA ILE A 73 -3.44 5.71 6.42
C ILE A 73 -3.73 4.64 7.46
N GLY A 74 -2.82 3.68 7.64
CA GLY A 74 -2.98 2.64 8.65
C GLY A 74 -3.07 3.22 10.05
N LEU A 75 -2.21 4.20 10.38
CA LEU A 75 -2.23 4.88 11.68
C LEU A 75 -3.46 5.77 11.88
N HIS A 76 -3.94 6.43 10.83
CA HIS A 76 -5.10 7.31 10.87
C HIS A 76 -6.40 6.52 11.06
N TYR A 77 -6.62 5.48 10.25
CA TYR A 77 -7.84 4.67 10.29
C TYR A 77 -7.78 3.49 11.26
N LYS A 78 -6.61 3.22 11.86
CA LYS A 78 -6.38 2.05 12.75
C LYS A 78 -6.71 0.72 12.08
N ILE A 79 -6.40 0.61 10.79
CA ILE A 79 -6.63 -0.59 9.98
C ILE A 79 -5.35 -0.87 9.20
N PRO A 80 -4.75 -2.07 9.29
CA PRO A 80 -3.51 -2.38 8.59
C PRO A 80 -3.73 -2.76 7.12
N TYR A 81 -4.96 -3.09 6.75
CA TYR A 81 -5.34 -3.54 5.42
C TYR A 81 -5.53 -2.38 4.43
N PRO A 82 -5.46 -2.64 3.12
CA PRO A 82 -5.66 -1.63 2.10
C PRO A 82 -7.11 -1.19 2.13
N ARG A 83 -7.35 0.11 2.31
CA ARG A 83 -8.71 0.65 2.31
C ARG A 83 -9.31 0.55 0.90
N PRO A 84 -10.46 -0.14 0.70
CA PRO A 84 -11.15 -0.15 -0.58
C PRO A 84 -11.51 1.27 -1.00
N ILE A 85 -11.29 1.60 -2.27
CA ILE A 85 -11.75 2.88 -2.83
C ILE A 85 -13.25 2.71 -3.09
N HIS A 86 -14.08 3.44 -2.35
CA HIS A 86 -15.51 3.56 -2.63
C HIS A 86 -15.70 4.48 -3.84
N LEU A 87 -15.19 4.07 -5.00
CA LEU A 87 -15.54 4.73 -6.24
C LEU A 87 -16.93 4.21 -6.60
N PRO A 88 -17.96 5.07 -6.68
CA PRO A 88 -19.30 4.60 -6.97
C PRO A 88 -19.28 3.77 -8.25
N PRO A 89 -19.82 2.53 -8.23
CA PRO A 89 -19.99 1.75 -9.45
C PRO A 89 -20.88 2.48 -10.47
N MET A 90 -21.62 3.51 -10.01
CA MET A 90 -22.68 4.20 -10.74
C MET A 90 -22.32 5.61 -11.27
N GLY A 91 -21.12 5.81 -11.82
CA GLY A 91 -20.91 6.80 -12.90
C GLY A 91 -21.38 6.30 -14.28
N LEU A 92 -22.08 5.15 -14.30
CA LEU A 92 -22.95 4.56 -15.34
C LEU A 92 -22.76 5.04 -16.79
N THR A 93 -21.76 4.53 -17.50
CA THR A 93 -22.03 4.11 -18.89
C THR A 93 -22.35 2.62 -18.88
N PRO A 94 -23.25 2.12 -19.75
CA PRO A 94 -23.51 0.69 -19.85
C PRO A 94 -22.19 -0.07 -20.01
N LEU A 95 -22.13 -1.30 -19.48
CA LEU A 95 -21.03 -2.26 -19.64
C LEU A 95 -20.75 -2.67 -21.11
N ARG A 96 -21.26 -1.90 -22.08
CA ARG A 96 -21.02 -1.99 -23.52
C ARG A 96 -20.84 -0.59 -24.11
N GLY A 97 -19.68 -0.31 -24.71
CA GLY A 97 -19.45 0.88 -25.52
C GLY A 97 -18.02 1.42 -25.50
N ARG A 98 -17.72 2.38 -26.41
CA ARG A 98 -16.40 3.04 -26.55
C ARG A 98 -15.94 3.80 -25.29
N GLY A 99 -16.85 4.18 -24.39
CA GLY A 99 -16.57 4.94 -23.16
C GLY A 99 -15.95 4.13 -22.00
N LEU A 100 -15.91 2.80 -22.09
CA LEU A 100 -15.35 1.96 -21.03
C LEU A 100 -13.83 2.13 -20.90
N ARG A 101 -13.10 2.19 -22.02
CA ARG A 101 -11.63 2.32 -22.01
C ARG A 101 -11.18 3.65 -21.42
N SER A 102 -11.89 4.75 -21.72
CA SER A 102 -11.57 6.07 -21.17
C SER A 102 -11.86 6.13 -19.67
N GLN A 103 -12.98 5.56 -19.22
CA GLN A 103 -13.27 5.44 -17.79
C GLN A 103 -12.27 4.55 -17.06
N GLU A 104 -11.88 3.40 -17.62
CA GLU A 104 -10.87 2.53 -17.01
C GLU A 104 -9.52 3.24 -16.89
N LYS A 105 -9.14 4.03 -17.91
CA LYS A 105 -7.94 4.87 -17.85
C LYS A 105 -8.05 5.93 -16.75
N LEU A 106 -9.18 6.64 -16.65
CA LEU A 106 -9.44 7.60 -15.56
C LEU A 106 -9.37 6.90 -14.20
N ARG A 107 -9.94 5.70 -14.06
CA ARG A 107 -9.86 4.90 -12.83
C ARG A 107 -8.42 4.57 -12.45
N LYS A 108 -7.59 4.14 -13.42
CA LYS A 108 -6.15 3.88 -13.19
C LYS A 108 -5.41 5.14 -12.75
N LEU A 109 -5.74 6.30 -13.34
CA LEU A 109 -5.13 7.59 -13.00
C LEU A 109 -5.58 8.13 -11.63
N SER A 110 -6.85 7.91 -11.26
CA SER A 110 -7.42 8.37 -9.99
C SER A 110 -7.10 7.46 -8.79
N LYS A 111 -6.28 6.42 -8.98
CA LYS A 111 -5.89 5.56 -7.86
C LYS A 111 -5.00 6.34 -6.89
N PRO A 112 -5.23 6.23 -5.58
CA PRO A 112 -4.39 6.87 -4.62
C PRO A 112 -3.03 6.15 -4.54
N VAL A 113 -2.00 6.92 -4.20
CA VAL A 113 -0.60 6.49 -4.21
C VAL A 113 -0.39 5.19 -3.41
N TYR A 114 -1.08 5.05 -2.28
CA TYR A 114 -0.94 3.90 -1.37
C TYR A 114 -1.50 2.57 -1.92
N LEU A 115 -2.17 2.52 -3.08
CA LEU A 115 -2.72 1.27 -3.62
C LEU A 115 -1.93 0.68 -4.79
N ARG A 116 -0.86 1.32 -5.22
CA ARG A 116 -0.15 0.97 -6.45
C ARG A 116 0.42 -0.46 -6.46
N SER A 117 0.95 -0.94 -5.33
CA SER A 117 1.49 -2.30 -5.19
C SER A 117 0.44 -3.42 -5.08
N HIS A 118 -0.84 -3.09 -4.91
CA HIS A 118 -1.92 -4.09 -4.78
C HIS A 118 -2.55 -4.51 -6.12
N ASP A 119 -2.22 -3.82 -7.21
CA ASP A 119 -2.80 -4.06 -8.55
C ASP A 119 -2.29 -5.33 -9.24
N GLU A 120 -1.23 -5.98 -8.71
CA GLU A 120 -0.63 -7.17 -9.33
C GLU A 120 -1.26 -8.50 -8.88
N VAL A 121 -2.27 -8.47 -8.01
CA VAL A 121 -3.03 -9.65 -7.62
C VAL A 121 -4.41 -9.58 -8.28
N SER A 122 -4.52 -10.11 -9.49
CA SER A 122 -5.78 -10.40 -10.18
C SER A 122 -5.62 -11.61 -11.08
#